data_AF-A0A0K8RE95-F1
#
_entry.id   AF-A0A0K8RE95-F1
#
_cell.length_a   1.000
_cell.length_b   1.000
_cell.length_c   1.000
_cell.angle_alpha   90.00
_cell.angle_beta   90.00
_cell.angle_gamma   90.00
#
_symmetry.space_group_name_H-M   'P 1'
#
loop_
_entity.id
_entity.type
_entity.pdbx_description
1 polymer ?
#
loop_
_entity_poly.entity_id
_entity_poly.type
_entity_poly.pdbx_seq_one_letter_code
_entity_poly.pdbx_strand_id
1 'polypeptide(L)'
;MTENPDKDECFGGSLSGGWWFRRCNEANLNGRKFQYDWQLRPSKTLGITWHIKNNDQSYYYLYDSVEMKIRDNDYGFCTGALKSKRI
;
A
#
# COMPACT_ATOMS: atom_id res chain seq x y z
N MET A 1 15.49 23.40 6.93
CA MET A 1 14.82 22.59 7.96
C MET A 1 14.86 21.16 7.49
N THR A 2 15.46 20.26 8.25
CA THR A 2 15.31 18.82 8.03
C THR A 2 14.02 18.41 8.73
N GLU A 3 13.01 18.03 7.96
CA GLU A 3 11.79 17.46 8.53
C GLU A 3 12.12 16.10 9.14
N ASN A 4 11.49 15.79 10.28
CA ASN A 4 11.61 14.46 10.86
C ASN A 4 10.94 13.47 9.91
N PRO A 5 11.56 12.31 9.62
CA PRO A 5 10.94 11.31 8.77
C PRO A 5 9.66 10.78 9.44
N ASP A 6 8.64 10.54 8.61
CA ASP A 6 7.43 9.85 9.05
C ASP A 6 7.77 8.48 9.66
N LYS A 7 6.99 8.09 10.67
CA LYS A 7 7.14 6.81 11.38
C LYS A 7 5.80 6.13 11.53
N ASP A 8 5.85 4.81 11.57
CA ASP A 8 4.70 4.04 11.97
C ASP A 8 4.52 4.09 13.49
N GLU A 9 3.46 4.74 13.96
CA GLU A 9 3.19 4.89 15.40
C GLU A 9 2.73 3.59 16.08
N CYS A 10 2.17 2.63 15.34
CA CYS A 10 1.64 1.38 15.92
C CYS A 10 2.75 0.37 16.25
N PHE A 11 3.77 0.30 15.40
CA PHE A 11 4.87 -0.65 15.51
C PHE A 11 6.20 0.05 15.78
N GLY A 12 6.20 1.38 15.97
CA GLY A 12 7.37 2.19 16.31
C GLY A 12 8.48 2.16 15.24
N GLY A 13 8.13 1.70 14.04
CA GLY A 13 9.09 1.40 12.98
C GLY A 13 9.27 2.57 12.02
N SER A 14 10.48 2.67 11.45
CA SER A 14 10.70 3.55 10.31
C SER A 14 9.85 3.08 9.12
N LEU A 15 9.49 4.03 8.26
CA LEU A 15 8.79 3.80 7.01
C LEU A 15 9.77 3.94 5.83
N SER A 16 9.43 3.36 4.68
CA SER A 16 10.26 3.48 3.47
C SER A 16 9.43 3.73 2.21
N GLY A 17 10.05 4.37 1.23
CA GLY A 17 9.37 4.85 0.03
C GLY A 17 8.54 6.11 0.30
N GLY A 18 8.14 6.79 -0.78
CA GLY A 18 7.13 7.86 -0.69
C GLY A 18 5.74 7.24 -0.70
N TRP A 19 4.90 7.60 0.25
CA TRP A 19 3.54 7.08 0.37
C TRP A 19 2.62 8.07 1.09
N TRP A 20 1.31 7.84 1.03
CA TRP A 20 0.33 8.57 1.84
C TRP A 20 0.25 7.95 3.23
N PHE A 21 1.26 8.22 4.07
CA PHE A 21 1.33 7.64 5.40
C PHE A 21 0.21 8.16 6.31
N ARG A 22 -0.29 7.26 7.15
CA ARG A 22 -1.23 7.55 8.25
C ARG A 22 -0.74 6.84 9.50
N ARG A 23 -1.31 7.23 10.64
CA ARG A 23 -1.12 6.52 11.90
C ARG A 23 -1.46 5.03 11.70
N CYS A 24 -0.51 4.15 12.02
CA CYS A 24 -0.61 2.71 11.81
C CYS A 24 -0.73 2.36 10.33
N ASN A 25 0.39 2.35 9.62
CA ASN A 25 0.45 2.18 8.18
C ASN A 25 0.01 0.77 7.77
N GLU A 26 -1.24 0.67 7.34
CA GLU A 26 -1.86 -0.59 6.92
C GLU A 26 -1.47 -1.01 5.50
N ALA A 27 -1.09 -0.07 4.64
CA ALA A 27 -0.70 -0.38 3.26
C ALA A 27 0.46 0.52 2.83
N ASN A 28 1.42 -0.04 2.10
CA ASN A 28 2.48 0.70 1.42
C ASN A 28 3.01 -0.16 0.29
N LEU A 29 2.59 0.15 -0.94
CA LEU A 29 3.04 -0.59 -2.13
C LEU A 29 4.40 -0.09 -2.64
N ASN A 30 4.88 1.05 -2.13
CA ASN A 30 6.18 1.65 -2.42
C ASN A 30 7.26 1.27 -1.39
N GLY A 31 6.94 0.35 -0.46
CA GLY A 31 7.88 -0.12 0.54
C GLY A 31 9.04 -0.92 -0.06
N ARG A 32 10.07 -1.15 0.77
CA ARG A 32 11.24 -1.95 0.41
C ARG A 32 10.82 -3.36 0.01
N LYS A 33 11.30 -3.80 -1.15
CA LYS A 33 11.18 -5.19 -1.60
C LYS A 33 12.07 -6.11 -0.76
N PHE A 34 11.46 -7.09 -0.11
CA PHE A 34 12.15 -8.18 0.57
C PHE A 34 12.07 -9.47 -0.24
N GLN A 35 13.06 -10.34 -0.08
CA GLN A 35 13.15 -11.63 -0.79
C GLN A 35 12.63 -12.79 0.09
N TYR A 36 12.68 -12.63 1.41
CA TYR A 36 12.33 -13.67 2.37
C TYR A 36 11.53 -13.11 3.55
N ASP A 37 10.65 -13.94 4.12
CA ASP A 37 9.67 -13.56 5.15
C ASP A 37 10.35 -13.19 6.47
N TRP A 38 11.45 -13.86 6.79
CA TRP A 38 12.26 -13.58 7.98
C TRP A 38 12.85 -12.17 7.96
N GLN A 39 13.02 -11.55 6.79
CA GLN A 39 13.47 -10.16 6.68
C GLN A 39 12.35 -9.17 7.02
N LEU A 40 11.09 -9.53 6.73
CA LEU A 40 9.91 -8.72 7.06
C LEU A 40 9.62 -8.74 8.56
N ARG A 41 9.83 -9.85 9.26
CA ARG A 41 9.48 -9.97 10.69
C ARG A 41 10.01 -8.81 11.56
N PRO A 42 11.30 -8.44 11.50
CA PRO A 42 11.82 -7.28 12.24
C PRO A 42 11.59 -5.94 11.53
N SER A 43 11.14 -5.93 10.27
CA SER A 43 11.14 -4.75 9.39
C SER A 43 9.82 -4.56 8.62
N LYS A 44 8.70 -5.04 9.13
CA LYS A 44 7.43 -5.08 8.38
C LYS A 44 6.98 -3.69 7.93
N THR A 45 7.21 -2.66 8.74
CA THR A 45 6.87 -1.26 8.43
C THR A 45 7.69 -0.69 7.26
N LEU A 46 8.85 -1.29 6.97
CA LEU A 46 9.68 -0.92 5.84
C LEU A 46 9.25 -1.63 4.56
N GLY A 47 8.58 -2.77 4.65
CA GLY A 47 8.29 -3.63 3.51
C GLY A 47 7.10 -3.17 2.67
N ILE A 48 6.98 -3.74 1.48
CA ILE A 48 5.72 -3.73 0.74
C ILE A 48 4.67 -4.39 1.62
N THR A 49 3.63 -3.64 1.99
CA THR A 49 2.62 -4.06 2.97
C THR A 49 1.23 -3.87 2.41
N TRP A 50 0.36 -4.86 2.66
CA TRP A 50 -1.08 -4.76 2.46
C TRP A 50 -1.81 -5.50 3.58
N HIS A 51 -2.28 -4.75 4.57
CA HIS A 51 -3.00 -5.30 5.71
C HIS A 51 -4.40 -5.75 5.30
N ILE A 52 -4.72 -7.00 5.57
CA ILE A 52 -6.06 -7.57 5.39
C ILE A 52 -6.75 -7.46 6.75
N LYS A 53 -7.88 -6.75 6.78
CA LYS A 53 -8.67 -6.55 8.00
C LYS A 53 -8.94 -7.90 8.70
N ASN A 54 -8.70 -7.95 10.00
CA ASN A 54 -8.80 -9.14 10.86
C ASN A 54 -7.75 -10.25 10.56
N ASN A 55 -6.67 -9.94 9.85
CA ASN A 55 -5.58 -10.86 9.59
C ASN A 55 -4.22 -10.17 9.80
N ASP A 56 -3.77 -10.14 11.05
CA ASP A 56 -2.50 -9.50 11.43
C ASP A 56 -1.27 -10.18 10.81
N GLN A 57 -1.40 -11.44 10.36
CA GLN A 57 -0.31 -12.14 9.67
C GLN A 57 -0.04 -11.55 8.29
N SER A 58 -0.99 -10.82 7.70
CA SER A 58 -0.82 -10.27 6.36
C SER A 58 0.26 -9.18 6.28
N TYR A 59 0.65 -8.58 7.41
CA TYR A 59 1.81 -7.69 7.50
C TYR A 59 3.14 -8.38 7.13
N TYR A 60 3.17 -9.71 7.15
CA TYR A 60 4.37 -10.51 6.87
C TYR A 60 4.28 -11.23 5.52
N TYR A 61 3.27 -10.95 4.70
CA TYR A 61 3.16 -11.54 3.37
C TYR A 61 4.20 -10.92 2.43
N LEU A 62 4.91 -11.79 1.70
CA LEU A 62 5.80 -11.39 0.63
C LEU A 62 5.00 -11.21 -0.65
N TYR A 63 5.20 -10.07 -1.30
CA TYR A 63 4.64 -9.79 -2.62
C TYR A 63 5.74 -9.91 -3.65
N ASP A 64 5.64 -10.87 -4.58
CA ASP A 64 6.59 -11.04 -5.69
C ASP A 64 6.60 -9.85 -6.64
N SER A 65 5.41 -9.33 -6.93
CA SER A 65 5.20 -8.10 -7.67
C SER A 65 3.97 -7.39 -7.13
N VAL A 66 3.92 -6.08 -7.31
CA VAL A 66 2.75 -5.25 -7.00
C VAL A 66 2.49 -4.29 -8.14
N GLU A 67 1.23 -4.04 -8.43
CA GLU A 67 0.81 -3.16 -9.51
C GLU A 67 -0.42 -2.36 -9.07
N MET A 68 -0.34 -1.03 -9.20
CA MET A 68 -1.48 -0.15 -9.01
C MET A 68 -1.99 0.29 -10.38
N LYS A 69 -3.27 0.05 -10.65
CA LYS A 69 -3.95 0.45 -11.89
C LYS A 69 -5.11 1.37 -11.56
N ILE A 70 -5.21 2.47 -12.29
CA ILE A 70 -6.36 3.37 -12.25
C ILE A 70 -7.21 3.08 -13.48
N ARG A 71 -8.52 3.09 -13.29
CA ARG A 71 -9.53 2.88 -14.33
C ARG A 71 -10.70 3.82 -14.07
N ASP A 72 -11.49 4.08 -15.11
CA ASP A 72 -12.74 4.80 -14.97
C ASP A 72 -13.67 4.05 -14.02
N ASN A 73 -14.54 4.80 -13.32
CA ASN A 73 -15.46 4.21 -12.34
C ASN A 73 -16.45 3.21 -12.98
N ASP A 74 -16.66 3.29 -14.29
CA ASP A 74 -17.51 2.39 -15.09
C ASP A 74 -16.70 1.37 -15.92
N TYR A 75 -15.39 1.25 -15.68
CA TYR A 75 -14.53 0.30 -16.38
C TYR A 75 -15.02 -1.14 -16.22
N GLY A 76 -15.28 -1.82 -17.33
CA GLY A 76 -15.80 -3.18 -17.38
C GLY A 76 -17.33 -3.27 -17.51
N PHE A 77 -18.08 -2.18 -17.34
CA PHE A 77 -19.46 -2.08 -17.79
C PHE A 77 -19.47 -1.51 -19.23
N CYS A 78 -20.11 -2.19 -20.17
CA CYS A 78 -20.15 -1.83 -21.61
C CYS A 78 -20.81 -0.48 -21.95
N THR A 79 -21.08 0.39 -20.98
CA THR A 79 -21.74 1.67 -21.18
C THR A 79 -21.24 2.64 -20.14
N GLY A 80 -20.23 3.44 -20.46
CA GLY A 80 -19.95 4.57 -19.61
C GLY A 80 -21.15 5.50 -19.59
N ALA A 81 -21.49 6.04 -18.41
CA ALA A 81 -22.65 6.92 -18.16
C ALA A 81 -22.61 8.26 -18.94
N LEU A 82 -21.72 8.37 -19.93
CA LEU A 82 -21.46 9.47 -20.83
C LEU A 82 -21.90 9.17 -22.27
N LYS A 83 -23.01 8.44 -22.49
CA LYS A 83 -23.84 8.73 -23.67
C LYS A 83 -24.50 10.10 -23.45
N SER A 84 -23.69 11.16 -23.47
CA SER A 84 -24.17 12.49 -23.79
C SER A 84 -24.87 12.36 -25.15
N LYS A 85 -26.21 12.25 -25.13
CA LYS A 85 -27.01 12.65 -26.29
C LYS A 85 -26.72 14.14 -26.47
N ARG A 86 -25.77 14.47 -27.36
CA ARG A 86 -25.72 15.81 -27.93
C ARG A 86 -27.01 15.94 -28.74
N ILE A 87 -27.90 16.81 -28.26
CA ILE A 87 -29.05 17.36 -28.99
C ILE A 87 -28.49 18.26 -30.09
#